data_AF-A0A3N4HTM7-F1
#
_entry.id   AF-A0A3N4HTM7-F1
#
_cell.length_a   1.000
_cell.length_b   1.000
_cell.length_c   1.000
_cell.angle_alpha   90.00
_cell.angle_beta   90.00
_cell.angle_gamma   90.00
#
_symmetry.space_group_name_H-M   'P 1'
#
loop_
_entity.id
_entity.type
_entity.pdbx_description
1 polymer ?
#
loop_
_entity_poly.entity_id
_entity_poly.type
_entity_poly.pdbx_seq_one_letter_code
_entity_poly.pdbx_strand_id
1 'polypeptide(L)'
;MASVDETPTSPIRERGLSLLHQLEHRPDVKELKERGIIMDPAVSPDLAARQKELDRQLKADALKKHLTHRPEKDDLVQRNILPPTTAAPQILQGQKELEKRMLEDKLAKELQHRPPVEEVIKKGILNPDEDPTKPTEAAEAQA
;
A
#
# COMPACT_ATOMS: atom_id res chain seq x y z
N MET A 1 -45.75 28.83 -23.50
CA MET A 1 -46.46 27.67 -24.08
C MET A 1 -45.38 26.78 -24.68
N ALA A 2 -45.16 25.58 -24.15
CA ALA A 2 -44.11 24.69 -24.64
C ALA A 2 -44.54 24.08 -25.98
N SER A 3 -43.70 24.24 -27.01
CA SER A 3 -43.90 23.67 -28.35
C SER A 3 -43.96 22.16 -28.25
N VAL A 4 -45.10 21.58 -28.61
CA VAL A 4 -45.28 20.12 -28.72
C VAL A 4 -44.43 19.65 -29.89
N ASP A 5 -43.56 18.67 -29.63
CA ASP A 5 -42.75 18.01 -30.66
C ASP A 5 -43.66 17.07 -31.47
N GLU A 6 -43.94 17.45 -32.73
CA GLU A 6 -44.80 16.70 -33.67
C GLU A 6 -44.00 15.77 -34.59
N THR A 7 -42.77 15.41 -34.22
CA THR A 7 -41.99 14.45 -35.02
C THR A 7 -42.77 13.13 -35.19
N PRO A 8 -43.04 12.67 -36.43
CA PRO A 8 -43.82 11.47 -36.66
C PRO A 8 -43.07 10.30 -36.04
N THR A 9 -43.71 9.64 -35.06
CA THR A 9 -43.17 8.45 -34.40
C THR A 9 -42.71 7.47 -35.48
N SER A 10 -41.41 7.18 -35.51
CA SER A 10 -40.78 6.18 -36.37
C SER A 10 -41.67 4.93 -36.44
N PRO A 11 -41.81 4.28 -37.60
CA PRO A 11 -42.71 3.14 -37.74
C PRO A 11 -42.38 2.14 -36.64
N ILE A 12 -43.41 1.70 -35.91
CA ILE A 12 -43.32 0.88 -34.68
C ILE A 12 -42.34 -0.30 -34.82
N ARG A 13 -42.16 -0.81 -36.05
CA ARG A 13 -41.20 -1.86 -36.41
C ARG A 13 -39.73 -1.45 -36.27
N GLU A 14 -39.33 -0.27 -36.73
CA GLU A 14 -37.94 0.21 -36.64
C GLU A 14 -37.54 0.47 -35.18
N ARG A 15 -38.46 1.01 -34.38
CA ARG A 15 -38.27 1.17 -32.93
C ARG A 15 -38.08 -0.19 -32.24
N GLY A 16 -38.83 -1.21 -32.68
CA GLY A 16 -38.68 -2.58 -32.18
C GLY A 16 -37.30 -3.16 -32.48
N LEU A 17 -36.80 -2.98 -33.70
CA LEU A 17 -35.46 -3.44 -34.11
C LEU A 17 -34.35 -2.74 -33.32
N SER A 18 -34.45 -1.42 -33.12
CA SER A 18 -33.47 -0.66 -32.32
C SER A 18 -33.46 -1.08 -30.84
N LEU A 19 -34.63 -1.32 -30.25
CA LEU A 19 -34.72 -1.76 -28.85
C LEU A 19 -34.14 -3.17 -28.67
N LEU A 20 -34.40 -4.10 -29.59
CA LEU A 20 -33.83 -5.44 -29.55
C LEU A 20 -32.30 -5.38 -29.54
N HIS A 21 -31.71 -4.60 -30.44
CA HIS A 21 -30.26 -4.38 -30.50
C HIS A 21 -29.71 -3.79 -29.18
N GLN A 22 -30.43 -2.84 -28.57
CA GLN A 22 -30.02 -2.26 -27.27
C GLN A 22 -30.14 -3.24 -26.11
N LEU A 23 -31.11 -4.17 -26.15
CA LEU A 23 -31.28 -5.20 -25.13
C LEU A 23 -30.25 -6.32 -25.27
N GLU A 24 -29.83 -6.65 -26.49
CA GLU A 24 -28.73 -7.60 -26.76
C GLU A 24 -27.41 -7.15 -26.12
N HIS A 25 -27.16 -5.84 -26.11
CA HIS A 25 -25.95 -5.23 -25.53
C HIS A 25 -26.14 -4.70 -24.11
N ARG A 26 -27.24 -5.07 -23.44
CA ARG A 26 -27.52 -4.60 -22.08
C ARG A 26 -26.53 -5.21 -21.08
N PRO A 27 -25.82 -4.40 -20.27
CA PRO A 27 -24.94 -4.90 -19.22
C PRO A 27 -25.72 -5.66 -18.13
N ASP A 28 -25.04 -6.63 -17.52
CA ASP A 28 -25.60 -7.38 -16.40
C ASP A 28 -25.81 -6.47 -15.17
N VAL A 29 -26.82 -6.78 -14.35
CA VAL A 29 -27.09 -6.01 -13.12
C VAL A 29 -25.89 -6.03 -12.17
N LYS A 30 -25.14 -7.14 -12.13
CA LYS A 30 -23.90 -7.26 -11.34
C LYS A 30 -22.83 -6.28 -11.83
N GLU A 31 -22.63 -6.21 -13.15
CA GLU A 31 -21.67 -5.30 -13.79
C GLU A 31 -22.04 -3.83 -13.54
N LEU A 32 -23.33 -3.50 -13.57
CA LEU A 32 -23.81 -2.15 -13.24
C LEU A 32 -23.58 -1.77 -11.77
N LYS A 33 -23.66 -2.74 -10.85
CA LYS A 33 -23.33 -2.55 -9.44
C LYS A 33 -21.83 -2.35 -9.23
N GLU A 34 -21.00 -3.15 -9.88
CA GLU A 34 -19.53 -3.02 -9.82
C GLU A 34 -19.06 -1.66 -10.37
N ARG A 35 -19.70 -1.17 -11.43
CA ARG A 35 -19.49 0.18 -11.96
C ARG A 35 -20.10 1.29 -11.10
N GLY A 36 -20.82 0.95 -10.04
CA GLY A 36 -21.46 1.92 -9.13
C GLY A 36 -22.65 2.68 -9.73
N ILE A 37 -23.25 2.16 -10.81
CA ILE A 37 -24.42 2.76 -11.47
C ILE A 37 -25.71 2.41 -10.72
N ILE A 38 -25.88 1.12 -10.38
CA ILE A 38 -27.01 0.63 -9.60
C ILE A 38 -26.53 0.37 -8.17
N MET A 39 -27.24 0.93 -7.19
CA MET A 39 -27.01 0.65 -5.77
C MET A 39 -27.48 -0.75 -5.40
N ASP A 40 -27.09 -1.25 -4.23
CA ASP A 40 -27.44 -2.61 -3.81
C ASP A 40 -28.93 -2.93 -3.99
N PRO A 41 -29.29 -3.92 -4.84
CA PRO A 41 -30.70 -4.20 -5.16
C PRO A 41 -31.48 -4.79 -3.98
N ALA A 42 -30.78 -5.17 -2.91
CA ALA A 42 -31.39 -5.60 -1.65
C ALA A 42 -32.00 -4.44 -0.86
N VAL A 43 -31.62 -3.19 -1.16
CA VAL A 43 -32.09 -1.99 -0.47
C VAL A 43 -33.09 -1.27 -1.37
N SER A 44 -34.22 -0.86 -0.78
CA SER A 44 -35.24 -0.11 -1.52
C SER A 44 -34.66 1.21 -2.08
N PRO A 45 -35.06 1.64 -3.29
CA PRO A 45 -34.56 2.86 -3.92
C PRO A 45 -34.62 4.11 -3.02
N ASP A 46 -35.68 4.25 -2.22
CA ASP A 46 -35.88 5.38 -1.31
C ASP A 46 -34.85 5.44 -0.16
N LEU A 47 -34.36 4.28 0.28
CA LEU A 47 -33.37 4.18 1.36
C LEU A 47 -31.93 4.24 0.86
N ALA A 48 -31.70 3.94 -0.43
CA ALA A 48 -30.36 3.88 -1.00
C ALA A 48 -29.62 5.23 -0.87
N ALA A 49 -30.33 6.35 -1.04
CA ALA A 49 -29.78 7.69 -0.84
C ALA A 49 -29.37 7.95 0.63
N ARG A 50 -30.21 7.51 1.59
CA ARG A 50 -29.92 7.64 3.03
C ARG A 50 -28.75 6.77 3.47
N GLN A 51 -28.67 5.54 2.95
CA GLN A 51 -27.56 4.64 3.21
C GLN A 51 -26.24 5.23 2.72
N LYS A 52 -26.20 5.77 1.49
CA LYS A 52 -25.00 6.43 0.95
C LYS A 52 -24.55 7.62 1.82
N GLU A 53 -25.50 8.41 2.32
CA GLU A 53 -25.19 9.53 3.21
C GLU A 53 -24.67 9.04 4.56
N LEU A 54 -25.26 7.99 5.14
CA LEU A 54 -24.75 7.37 6.36
C LEU A 54 -23.32 6.84 6.16
N ASP A 55 -23.05 6.12 5.07
CA ASP A 55 -21.72 5.60 4.75
C ASP A 55 -20.70 6.73 4.60
N ARG A 56 -21.10 7.86 4.01
CA ARG A 56 -20.26 9.05 3.90
C ARG A 56 -19.96 9.64 5.28
N GLN A 57 -20.95 9.75 6.15
CA GLN A 57 -20.77 10.27 7.51
C GLN A 57 -19.85 9.37 8.34
N LEU A 58 -20.07 8.05 8.30
CA LEU A 58 -19.21 7.07 8.97
C LEU A 58 -17.75 7.16 8.49
N LYS A 59 -17.54 7.29 7.17
CA LYS A 59 -16.20 7.48 6.59
C LYS A 59 -15.58 8.82 7.02
N ALA A 60 -16.37 9.89 7.08
CA ALA A 60 -15.91 11.20 7.51
C ALA A 60 -15.49 11.20 8.99
N ASP A 61 -16.27 10.56 9.85
CA ASP A 61 -15.97 10.42 11.28
C ASP A 61 -14.73 9.55 11.51
N ALA A 62 -14.62 8.43 10.79
CA ALA A 62 -13.43 7.58 10.83
C ALA A 62 -12.19 8.35 10.38
N LEU A 63 -12.27 9.09 9.27
CA LEU A 63 -11.18 9.93 8.78
C LEU A 63 -10.79 10.98 9.82
N LYS A 64 -11.77 11.66 10.43
CA LYS A 64 -11.53 12.65 11.48
C LYS A 64 -10.77 12.04 12.66
N LYS A 65 -11.17 10.85 13.12
CA LYS A 65 -10.48 10.12 14.19
C LYS A 65 -9.04 9.73 13.81
N HIS A 66 -8.80 9.34 12.57
CA HIS A 66 -7.44 9.02 12.09
C HIS A 66 -6.56 10.26 11.95
N LEU A 67 -7.14 11.39 11.55
CA LEU A 67 -6.41 12.66 11.46
C LEU A 67 -5.98 13.19 12.83
N THR A 68 -6.79 13.00 13.89
CA THR A 68 -6.39 13.42 15.25
C THR A 68 -5.27 12.58 15.84
N HIS A 69 -5.11 11.33 15.39
CA HIS A 69 -4.05 10.41 15.85
C HIS A 69 -2.95 10.24 14.79
N ARG A 70 -2.81 11.20 13.89
CA ARG A 70 -1.81 11.12 12.82
C ARG A 70 -0.41 11.22 13.44
N PRO A 71 0.45 10.20 13.26
CA PRO A 71 1.83 10.25 13.77
C PRO A 71 2.63 11.29 13.01
N GLU A 72 3.62 11.87 13.69
CA GLU A 72 4.54 12.82 13.08
C GLU A 72 5.54 12.11 12.17
N LYS A 73 6.19 12.88 11.28
CA LYS A 73 7.22 12.33 10.38
C LYS A 73 8.33 11.62 11.16
N ASP A 74 8.75 12.22 12.28
CA ASP A 74 9.87 11.71 13.08
C ASP A 74 9.53 10.37 13.75
N ASP A 75 8.29 10.17 14.20
CA ASP A 75 7.83 8.89 14.75
C ASP A 75 7.91 7.77 13.70
N LEU A 76 7.58 8.09 12.44
CA LEU A 76 7.66 7.13 11.34
C LEU A 76 9.12 6.81 10.97
N VAL A 77 10.03 7.77 11.12
CA VAL A 77 11.47 7.56 10.93
C VAL A 77 12.04 6.67 12.03
N GLN A 78 11.70 6.94 13.30
CA GLN A 78 12.13 6.12 14.44
C GLN A 78 11.66 4.67 14.33
N ARG A 79 10.46 4.45 13.78
CA ARG A 79 9.90 3.12 13.50
C ARG A 79 10.45 2.46 12.22
N ASN A 80 11.42 3.09 11.53
CA ASN A 80 11.97 2.63 10.25
C ASN A 80 10.92 2.44 9.13
N ILE A 81 9.79 3.16 9.21
CA ILE A 81 8.75 3.15 8.17
C ILE A 81 9.13 4.14 7.05
N LEU A 82 9.60 5.33 7.44
CA LEU A 82 10.15 6.33 6.53
C LEU A 82 11.67 6.42 6.71
N PRO A 83 12.44 6.58 5.62
CA PRO A 83 13.86 6.88 5.73
C PRO A 83 14.08 8.32 6.22
N PRO A 84 15.18 8.58 6.96
CA PRO A 84 15.53 9.89 7.53
C PRO A 84 16.07 10.88 6.48
N THR A 85 15.43 10.99 5.31
CA THR A 85 15.90 11.82 4.20
C THR A 85 14.89 12.91 3.84
N THR A 86 15.38 14.02 3.33
CA THR A 86 14.59 15.13 2.74
C THR A 86 14.48 15.02 1.21
N ALA A 87 14.98 13.93 0.61
CA ALA A 87 14.93 13.71 -0.83
C ALA A 87 13.48 13.53 -1.33
N ALA A 88 13.24 13.87 -2.59
CA ALA A 88 11.95 13.69 -3.22
C ALA A 88 11.56 12.20 -3.29
N PRO A 89 10.26 11.84 -3.19
CA PRO A 89 9.81 10.45 -3.19
C PRO A 89 10.27 9.63 -4.41
N GLN A 90 10.43 10.29 -5.57
CA GLN A 90 10.85 9.66 -6.82
C GLN A 90 12.31 9.16 -6.79
N ILE A 91 13.19 9.85 -6.07
CA ILE A 91 14.64 9.54 -6.03
C ILE A 91 14.97 8.60 -4.86
N LEU A 92 14.08 8.52 -3.87
CA LEU A 92 14.32 7.83 -2.61
C LEU A 92 14.72 6.36 -2.78
N GLN A 93 14.10 5.66 -3.72
CA GLN A 93 14.42 4.27 -4.02
C GLN A 93 15.86 4.13 -4.56
N GLY A 94 16.23 4.97 -5.53
CA GLY A 94 17.57 4.96 -6.11
C GLY A 94 18.66 5.34 -5.09
N GLN A 95 18.37 6.31 -4.23
CA GLN A 95 19.27 6.65 -3.12
C GLN A 95 19.49 5.47 -2.18
N LYS A 96 18.41 4.80 -1.73
CA LYS A 96 18.51 3.65 -0.82
C LYS A 96 19.30 2.49 -1.45
N GLU A 97 19.09 2.25 -2.74
CA GLU A 97 19.84 1.22 -3.46
C GLU A 97 21.33 1.57 -3.55
N LEU A 98 21.66 2.81 -3.90
CA LEU A 98 23.03 3.29 -3.97
C LEU A 98 23.72 3.21 -2.60
N GLU A 99 23.08 3.69 -1.54
CA GLU A 99 23.59 3.63 -0.16
C GLU A 99 23.89 2.19 0.25
N LYS A 100 23.00 1.25 -0.10
CA LYS A 100 23.21 -0.17 0.16
C LYS A 100 24.44 -0.70 -0.57
N ARG A 101 24.58 -0.40 -1.86
CA ARG A 101 25.74 -0.84 -2.68
C ARG A 101 27.06 -0.27 -2.15
N MET A 102 27.08 1.02 -1.83
CA MET A 102 28.24 1.67 -1.24
C MET A 102 28.64 1.03 0.10
N LEU A 103 27.66 0.65 0.92
CA LEU A 103 27.90 -0.04 2.19
C LEU A 103 28.41 -1.47 1.96
N GLU A 104 27.85 -2.21 1.01
CA GLU A 104 28.32 -3.55 0.61
C GLU A 104 29.79 -3.48 0.15
N ASP A 105 30.15 -2.54 -0.72
CA ASP A 105 31.50 -2.37 -1.24
C ASP A 105 32.50 -1.99 -0.14
N LYS A 106 32.09 -1.06 0.74
CA LYS A 106 32.91 -0.65 1.90
C LYS A 106 33.16 -1.82 2.84
N LEU A 107 32.12 -2.57 3.18
CA LEU A 107 32.22 -3.73 4.05
C LEU A 107 33.11 -4.81 3.42
N ALA A 108 32.95 -5.09 2.13
CA ALA A 108 33.78 -6.05 1.42
C ALA A 108 35.28 -5.68 1.49
N LYS A 109 35.60 -4.40 1.31
CA LYS A 109 36.98 -3.89 1.43
C LYS A 109 37.53 -4.04 2.85
N GLU A 110 36.74 -3.71 3.87
CA GLU A 110 37.17 -3.84 5.28
C GLU A 110 37.38 -5.31 5.67
N LEU A 111 36.55 -6.22 5.14
CA LEU A 111 36.71 -7.66 5.35
C LEU A 111 37.94 -8.24 4.65
N GLN A 112 38.34 -7.71 3.49
CA GLN A 112 39.58 -8.14 2.81
C GLN A 112 40.84 -7.82 3.62
N HIS A 113 40.83 -6.72 4.38
CA HIS A 113 41.92 -6.32 5.26
C HIS A 113 41.74 -6.81 6.71
N ARG A 114 40.89 -7.81 6.93
CA ARG A 114 40.66 -8.38 8.26
C ARG A 114 41.96 -8.99 8.80
N PRO A 115 42.47 -8.54 9.96
CA PRO A 115 43.69 -9.09 10.53
C PRO A 115 43.49 -10.56 10.93
N PRO A 116 44.52 -11.41 10.77
CA PRO A 116 44.47 -12.79 11.18
C PRO A 116 44.41 -12.91 12.71
N VAL A 117 43.90 -14.05 13.19
CA VAL A 117 43.65 -14.32 14.62
C VAL A 117 44.91 -14.14 15.47
N GLU A 118 46.07 -14.55 14.96
CA GLU A 118 47.36 -14.42 15.65
C GLU A 118 47.73 -12.97 15.98
N GLU A 119 47.43 -12.03 15.09
CA GLU A 119 47.68 -10.61 15.34
C GLU A 119 46.75 -10.04 16.41
N VAL A 120 45.53 -10.56 16.49
CA VAL A 120 44.54 -10.15 17.50
C VAL A 120 44.95 -10.67 18.89
N ILE A 121 45.48 -11.89 18.97
CA ILE A 121 46.06 -12.47 20.20
C ILE A 121 47.28 -11.68 20.66
N LYS A 122 48.20 -11.34 19.74
CA LYS A 122 49.39 -10.50 20.05
C LYS A 122 49.01 -9.11 20.58
N LYS A 123 47.89 -8.56 20.10
CA LYS A 123 47.34 -7.28 20.57
C LYS A 123 46.60 -7.39 21.92
N GLY A 124 46.48 -8.59 22.49
CA GLY A 124 45.83 -8.84 23.78
C GLY A 124 44.32 -8.71 23.76
N ILE A 125 43.70 -8.75 22.57
CA ILE A 125 42.24 -8.59 22.39
C ILE A 125 41.53 -9.95 22.48
N LEU A 126 42.20 -11.03 22.06
CA LEU A 126 41.67 -12.40 22.08
C LEU A 126 42.59 -13.30 22.91
N ASN A 127 42.00 -14.13 23.78
CA ASN A 127 42.73 -15.14 24.53
C ASN A 127 43.08 -16.33 23.63
N PRO A 128 44.27 -16.95 23.77
CA PRO A 128 44.70 -18.06 22.91
C PRO A 128 43.83 -19.33 23.07
N ASP A 129 43.17 -19.50 24.21
CA ASP A 129 42.34 -20.68 24.51
C ASP A 129 40.85 -20.48 24.20
N GLU A 130 40.44 -19.30 23.73
CA GLU A 130 39.04 -18.93 23.52
C GLU A 130 38.70 -18.89 22.03
N ASP A 131 37.77 -19.74 21.59
CA ASP A 131 37.28 -19.78 20.21
C ASP A 131 35.94 -19.03 20.09
N PRO A 132 35.93 -17.79 19.56
CA PRO A 132 34.72 -16.97 19.49
C PRO A 132 33.71 -17.44 18.44
N THR A 133 34.02 -18.48 17.65
CA THR A 133 33.08 -19.04 16.66
C THR A 133 32.17 -20.13 17.21
N LYS A 134 32.45 -20.63 18.42
CA LYS A 134 31.59 -21.59 19.10
C LYS A 134 30.82 -20.87 20.21
N PRO A 135 29.49 -21.12 20.36
CA PRO A 135 28.78 -20.67 21.54
C PRO A 135 29.44 -21.31 22.76
N THR A 136 29.91 -20.50 23.70
CA THR A 136 30.53 -20.99 24.93
C THR A 136 29.50 -21.73 25.77
N GLU A 137 29.72 -23.02 26.05
CA GLU A 137 28.92 -23.87 26.94
C GLU A 137 28.77 -23.28 28.37
N ALA A 138 29.56 -22.27 28.73
CA ALA A 138 29.47 -21.54 29.99
C ALA A 138 28.16 -20.74 30.18
N ALA A 139 27.38 -20.48 29.11
CA ALA A 139 26.11 -19.74 29.21
C ALA A 139 24.89 -20.63 29.52
N GLU A 140 25.00 -21.95 29.39
CA GLU A 140 23.87 -22.89 29.57
C GLU A 140 23.71 -23.40 31.02
N ALA A 141 24.66 -23.11 31.92
CA ALA A 141 24.62 -23.59 33.30
C ALA A 141 23.82 -22.69 34.28
N GLN A 142 23.10 -21.66 33.80
CA GLN A 142 22.38 -20.69 34.65
C GLN A 142 20.94 -20.37 34.21
N ALA A 143 20.26 -21.29 33.53
CA ALA A 143 18.81 -21.21 33.28
C ALA A 143 18.05 -22.30 34.04
#